data_AF-A0A1B2ESK5-F1
#
_entry.id   AF-A0A1B2ESK5-F1
#
_cell.length_a   1.000
_cell.length_b   1.000
_cell.length_c   1.000
_cell.angle_alpha   90.00
_cell.angle_beta   90.00
_cell.angle_gamma   90.00
#
_symmetry.space_group_name_H-M   'P 1'
#
loop_
_entity.id
_entity.type
_entity.pdbx_description
1 polymer ?
#
loop_
_entity_poly.entity_id
_entity_poly.type
_entity_poly.pdbx_seq_one_letter_code
_entity_poly.pdbx_strand_id
1 'polypeptide(L)'
;MPSHPAAAQSTNVDWSQLTELARCLPTQLAAAYAHEHKQVHTLHAGQQEEAVDRLIGVLVTMWTSLARYYPAGHFKEKDLEAFFRGYLANRQAWRSLLVHGESPNPIKALEVKRAVLADAEDAVADTVAAIFRGNDRVMLNLWTDWWSEAKAVRDRPPQ
;
A
#
# COMPACT_ATOMS: atom_id res chain seq x y z
N MET A 1 -11.37 35.20 -30.81
CA MET A 1 -12.21 34.00 -30.63
C MET A 1 -11.58 33.15 -29.54
N PRO A 2 -12.23 32.96 -28.38
CA PRO A 2 -11.71 32.10 -27.32
C PRO A 2 -11.99 30.64 -27.69
N SER A 3 -10.91 29.88 -27.89
CA SER A 3 -10.96 28.44 -28.11
C SER A 3 -11.43 27.75 -26.82
N HIS A 4 -12.46 26.91 -26.95
CA HIS A 4 -12.98 26.05 -25.89
C HIS A 4 -11.87 25.26 -25.17
N PRO A 5 -11.98 25.04 -23.84
CA PRO A 5 -11.11 24.07 -23.18
C PRO A 5 -11.48 22.67 -23.71
N ALA A 6 -10.45 21.91 -24.08
CA ALA A 6 -10.58 20.52 -24.48
C ALA A 6 -11.39 19.76 -23.43
N ALA A 7 -12.49 19.13 -23.87
CA ALA A 7 -13.23 18.20 -23.04
C ALA A 7 -12.24 17.15 -22.53
N ALA A 8 -12.03 17.13 -21.20
CA ALA A 8 -11.32 16.04 -20.56
C ALA A 8 -12.01 14.74 -20.98
N GLN A 9 -11.30 13.89 -21.72
CA GLN A 9 -11.80 12.59 -22.14
C GLN A 9 -12.23 11.84 -20.87
N SER A 10 -13.54 11.67 -20.66
CA SER A 10 -14.04 10.93 -19.52
C SER A 10 -13.62 9.49 -19.73
N THR A 11 -12.56 9.06 -19.05
CA THR A 11 -12.22 7.65 -18.96
C THR A 11 -13.44 6.99 -18.33
N ASN A 12 -14.11 6.09 -19.06
CA ASN A 12 -15.25 5.36 -18.53
C ASN A 12 -14.70 4.41 -17.45
N VAL A 13 -14.63 4.91 -16.22
CA VAL A 13 -14.20 4.13 -15.06
C VAL A 13 -15.20 3.01 -14.86
N ASP A 14 -14.75 1.77 -14.96
CA ASP A 14 -15.55 0.62 -14.54
C ASP A 14 -15.66 0.61 -13.01
N TRP A 15 -16.68 1.30 -12.52
CA TRP A 15 -16.96 1.41 -11.09
C TRP A 15 -17.28 0.06 -10.45
N SER A 16 -17.79 -0.92 -11.19
CA SER A 16 -18.06 -2.26 -10.65
C SER A 16 -16.75 -2.96 -10.32
N GLN A 17 -15.81 -2.97 -11.28
CA GLN A 17 -14.50 -3.58 -11.10
C GLN A 17 -13.69 -2.88 -9.99
N LEU A 18 -13.72 -1.54 -9.94
CA LEU A 18 -13.02 -0.76 -8.92
C LEU A 18 -13.59 -0.98 -7.52
N THR A 19 -14.92 -1.07 -7.40
CA THR A 19 -15.58 -1.36 -6.13
C THR A 19 -15.21 -2.76 -5.63
N GLU A 20 -15.22 -3.75 -6.52
CA GLU A 20 -14.85 -5.13 -6.17
C GLU A 20 -13.38 -5.24 -5.77
N LEU A 21 -12.49 -4.57 -6.52
CA LEU A 21 -11.08 -4.46 -6.17
C LEU A 21 -10.92 -3.92 -4.75
N ALA A 22 -11.53 -2.77 -4.45
CA ALA A 22 -11.43 -2.15 -3.13
C ALA A 22 -11.93 -3.07 -2.02
N ARG A 23 -13.08 -3.76 -2.22
CA ARG A 23 -13.62 -4.72 -1.25
C ARG A 23 -12.71 -5.92 -1.00
N CYS A 24 -11.94 -6.34 -2.00
CA CYS A 24 -11.03 -7.48 -1.88
C CYS A 24 -9.70 -7.15 -1.18
N LEU A 25 -9.27 -5.88 -1.14
CA LEU A 25 -7.95 -5.52 -0.60
C LEU A 25 -7.72 -5.96 0.85
N PRO A 26 -8.66 -5.73 1.81
CA PRO A 26 -8.47 -6.18 3.19
C PRO A 26 -8.25 -7.68 3.30
N THR A 27 -9.04 -8.49 2.58
CA THR A 27 -8.92 -9.96 2.57
C THR A 27 -7.57 -10.40 2.00
N GLN A 28 -7.12 -9.78 0.90
CA GLN A 28 -5.81 -10.06 0.30
C GLN A 28 -4.67 -9.71 1.27
N LEU A 29 -4.76 -8.58 1.98
CA LEU A 29 -3.76 -8.16 2.96
C LEU A 29 -3.71 -9.15 4.14
N ALA A 30 -4.87 -9.52 4.69
CA ALA A 30 -4.98 -10.48 5.78
C ALA A 30 -4.39 -11.85 5.40
N ALA A 31 -4.64 -12.31 4.18
CA ALA A 31 -4.08 -13.56 3.65
C ALA A 31 -2.55 -13.47 3.50
N ALA A 32 -2.02 -12.35 3.02
CA ALA A 32 -0.58 -12.11 2.92
C ALA A 32 0.08 -12.14 4.32
N TYR A 33 -0.52 -11.46 5.30
CA TYR A 33 -0.03 -11.49 6.68
C TYR A 33 -0.06 -12.90 7.27
N ALA A 34 -1.15 -13.63 7.11
CA ALA A 34 -1.25 -15.00 7.60
C ALA A 34 -0.23 -15.94 6.93
N HIS A 35 0.09 -15.73 5.66
CA HIS A 35 1.09 -16.52 4.94
C HIS A 35 2.50 -16.27 5.49
N GLU A 36 2.90 -15.01 5.62
CA GLU A 36 4.23 -14.65 6.11
C GLU A 36 4.40 -15.02 7.59
N HIS A 37 3.36 -14.83 8.41
CA HIS A 37 3.40 -15.17 9.82
C HIS A 37 3.66 -16.67 10.08
N LYS A 38 3.10 -17.55 9.26
CA LYS A 38 3.38 -19.01 9.32
C LYS A 38 4.85 -19.33 9.07
N GLN A 39 5.56 -18.50 8.30
CA GLN A 39 6.96 -18.72 7.97
C GLN A 39 7.88 -18.14 9.05
N VAL A 40 7.54 -16.98 9.64
CA VAL A 40 8.38 -16.18 10.55
C VAL A 40 8.89 -16.92 11.79
N HIS A 41 8.17 -17.90 12.35
CA HIS A 41 8.62 -18.63 13.54
C HIS A 41 9.87 -19.50 13.34
N THR A 42 10.30 -19.68 12.09
CA THR A 42 11.51 -20.43 11.75
C THR A 42 12.67 -19.56 11.28
N LEU A 43 12.51 -18.23 11.29
CA LEU A 43 13.35 -17.32 10.51
C LEU A 43 14.39 -16.55 11.34
N HIS A 44 15.61 -16.48 10.82
CA HIS A 44 16.67 -15.56 11.25
C HIS A 44 16.37 -14.11 10.81
N ALA A 45 17.08 -13.13 11.37
CA ALA A 45 16.81 -11.70 11.15
C ALA A 45 16.73 -11.29 9.66
N GLY A 46 17.60 -11.80 8.79
CA GLY A 46 17.55 -11.50 7.34
C GLY A 46 16.29 -12.04 6.64
N GLN A 47 15.76 -13.17 7.11
CA GLN A 47 14.53 -13.75 6.56
C GLN A 47 13.27 -13.00 7.04
N GLN A 48 13.32 -12.38 8.23
CA GLN A 48 12.27 -11.46 8.67
C GLN A 48 12.25 -10.18 7.82
N GLU A 49 13.42 -9.69 7.43
CA GLU A 49 13.55 -8.56 6.52
C GLU A 49 12.97 -8.87 5.13
N GLU A 50 13.27 -10.04 4.56
CA GLU A 50 12.69 -10.50 3.30
C GLU A 50 11.16 -10.65 3.38
N ALA A 51 10.62 -11.11 4.51
CA ALA A 51 9.17 -11.19 4.72
C ALA A 51 8.51 -9.81 4.67
N VAL A 52 9.13 -8.80 5.28
CA VAL A 52 8.65 -7.41 5.19
C VAL A 52 8.73 -6.89 3.75
N ASP A 53 9.79 -7.20 3.02
CA ASP A 53 9.92 -6.78 1.60
C ASP A 53 8.84 -7.41 0.71
N ARG A 54 8.49 -8.69 0.95
CA ARG A 54 7.38 -9.35 0.24
C ARG A 54 6.03 -8.68 0.54
N LEU A 55 5.77 -8.34 1.81
CA LEU A 55 4.54 -7.62 2.21
C LEU A 55 4.47 -6.22 1.58
N ILE A 56 5.58 -5.49 1.55
CA ILE A 56 5.67 -4.21 0.82
C ILE A 56 5.36 -4.42 -0.67
N GLY A 57 5.89 -5.49 -1.27
CA GLY A 57 5.58 -5.86 -2.66
C GLY A 57 4.08 -6.05 -2.91
N VAL A 58 3.39 -6.78 -2.02
CA VAL A 58 1.94 -6.97 -2.09
C VAL A 58 1.20 -5.62 -2.06
N LEU A 59 1.54 -4.74 -1.11
CA LEU A 59 0.92 -3.41 -1.01
C LEU A 59 1.19 -2.54 -2.24
N VAL A 60 2.38 -2.60 -2.82
CA VAL A 60 2.70 -1.91 -4.08
C VAL A 60 1.81 -2.42 -5.22
N THR A 61 1.57 -3.73 -5.32
CA THR A 61 0.66 -4.29 -6.32
C THR A 61 -0.79 -3.82 -6.11
N MET A 62 -1.27 -3.77 -4.87
CA MET A 62 -2.59 -3.23 -4.52
C MET A 62 -2.69 -1.76 -4.91
N TRP A 63 -1.70 -0.95 -4.54
CA TRP A 63 -1.65 0.48 -4.82
C TRP A 63 -1.62 0.74 -6.33
N THR A 64 -0.80 -0.02 -7.07
CA THR A 64 -0.73 0.02 -8.53
C THR A 64 -2.07 -0.30 -9.17
N SER A 65 -2.79 -1.30 -8.65
CA SER A 65 -4.10 -1.69 -9.18
C SER A 65 -5.15 -0.60 -8.99
N LEU A 66 -5.15 0.08 -7.84
CA LEU A 66 -6.00 1.25 -7.59
C LEU A 66 -5.62 2.44 -8.49
N ALA A 67 -4.32 2.69 -8.64
CA ALA A 67 -3.80 3.84 -9.37
C ALA A 67 -4.14 3.83 -10.87
N ARG A 68 -4.41 2.66 -11.45
CA ARG A 68 -4.86 2.50 -12.85
C ARG A 68 -6.20 3.19 -13.15
N TYR A 69 -7.00 3.50 -12.13
CA TYR A 69 -8.30 4.16 -12.28
C TYR A 69 -8.21 5.69 -12.22
N TYR A 70 -7.01 6.26 -12.01
CA TYR A 70 -6.81 7.70 -12.15
C TYR A 70 -6.75 8.12 -13.62
N PRO A 71 -7.10 9.39 -13.94
CA PRO A 71 -6.97 9.92 -15.29
C PRO A 71 -5.55 9.79 -15.83
N ALA A 72 -5.44 9.64 -17.16
CA ALA A 72 -4.16 9.66 -17.85
C ALA A 72 -3.37 10.93 -17.48
N GLY A 73 -2.05 10.78 -17.29
CA GLY A 73 -1.17 11.89 -16.90
C GLY A 73 -1.17 12.24 -15.41
N HIS A 74 -2.05 11.67 -14.57
CA HIS A 74 -2.05 11.92 -13.11
C HIS A 74 -0.68 11.61 -12.48
N PHE A 75 -0.04 10.53 -12.95
CA PHE A 75 1.29 10.10 -12.51
C PHE A 75 2.41 10.50 -13.48
N LYS A 76 2.19 11.53 -14.32
CA LYS A 76 3.17 12.06 -15.29
C LYS A 76 3.76 10.98 -16.21
N GLU A 77 2.94 10.03 -16.67
CA GLU A 77 3.33 8.93 -17.56
C GLU A 77 4.42 8.00 -17.00
N LYS A 78 4.68 8.06 -15.69
CA LYS A 78 5.60 7.13 -15.05
C LYS A 78 4.99 5.74 -14.97
N ASP A 79 5.84 4.73 -15.05
CA ASP A 79 5.46 3.39 -14.62
C ASP A 79 5.01 3.43 -13.16
N LEU A 80 3.77 3.02 -12.90
CA LEU A 80 3.11 3.17 -11.60
C LEU A 80 3.84 2.39 -10.50
N GLU A 81 4.25 1.16 -10.81
CA GLU A 81 4.95 0.32 -9.86
C GLU A 81 6.31 0.93 -9.49
N ALA A 82 7.10 1.33 -10.50
CA ALA A 82 8.37 2.01 -10.28
C ALA A 82 8.20 3.32 -9.50
N PHE A 83 7.13 4.08 -9.77
CA PHE A 83 6.81 5.29 -9.03
C PHE A 83 6.55 5.02 -7.55
N PHE A 84 5.71 4.04 -7.21
CA PHE A 84 5.39 3.70 -5.82
C PHE A 84 6.57 3.07 -5.09
N ARG A 85 7.35 2.21 -5.75
CA ARG A 85 8.60 1.68 -5.19
C ARG A 85 9.60 2.78 -4.90
N GLY A 86 9.75 3.75 -5.82
CA GLY A 86 10.62 4.91 -5.61
C GLY A 86 10.16 5.79 -4.45
N TYR A 87 8.84 6.00 -4.30
CA TYR A 87 8.27 6.70 -3.15
C TYR A 87 8.65 6.00 -1.83
N LEU A 88 8.43 4.69 -1.71
CA LEU A 88 8.74 3.93 -0.50
C LEU A 88 10.24 3.83 -0.23
N ALA A 89 11.08 3.73 -1.26
CA ALA A 89 12.53 3.78 -1.12
C ALA A 89 13.00 5.12 -0.54
N ASN A 90 12.40 6.24 -0.97
CA ASN A 90 12.67 7.55 -0.40
C ASN A 90 12.22 7.64 1.06
N ARG A 91 11.06 7.06 1.41
CA ARG A 91 10.59 6.96 2.81
C ARG A 91 11.56 6.16 3.67
N GLN A 92 12.05 5.04 3.15
CA GLN A 92 13.07 4.22 3.84
C GLN A 92 14.35 5.01 4.06
N ALA A 93 14.89 5.66 3.03
CA ALA A 93 16.11 6.45 3.13
C ALA A 93 15.97 7.56 4.19
N TRP A 94 14.85 8.29 4.18
CA TRP A 94 14.58 9.34 5.16
C TRP A 94 14.49 8.79 6.59
N ARG A 95 13.77 7.68 6.81
CA ARG A 95 13.65 7.02 8.12
C ARG A 95 15.01 6.49 8.61
N SER A 96 15.79 5.90 7.73
CA SER A 96 17.15 5.43 8.05
C SER A 96 18.04 6.57 8.54
N LEU A 97 17.96 7.75 7.92
CA LEU A 97 18.72 8.94 8.38
C LEU A 97 18.32 9.38 9.79
N LEU A 98 17.04 9.28 10.16
CA LEU A 98 16.57 9.63 11.51
C LEU A 98 17.01 8.63 12.58
N VAL A 99 17.20 7.37 12.20
CA VAL A 99 17.44 6.26 13.14
C VAL A 99 18.94 5.93 13.30
N HIS A 100 19.75 6.07 12.25
CA HIS A 100 21.15 5.65 12.21
C HIS A 100 22.17 6.78 12.43
N GLY A 101 21.93 7.63 13.44
CA GLY A 101 22.87 8.69 13.82
C GLY A 101 24.25 8.17 14.29
N GLU A 102 24.31 6.97 14.88
CA GLU A 102 25.55 6.38 15.38
C GLU A 102 25.47 4.84 15.23
N SER A 103 26.18 4.31 14.23
CA SER A 103 26.36 2.89 13.86
C SER A 103 25.15 2.08 13.32
N PRO A 104 25.38 1.24 12.28
CA PRO A 104 24.37 0.29 11.78
C PRO A 104 23.96 -0.72 12.86
N ASN A 105 22.65 -0.87 13.07
CA ASN A 105 22.06 -1.86 13.98
C ASN A 105 20.97 -2.64 13.22
N PRO A 106 21.07 -3.97 13.10
CA PRO A 106 20.10 -4.79 12.37
C PRO A 106 18.66 -4.69 12.91
N ILE A 107 18.48 -4.55 14.22
CA ILE A 107 17.15 -4.39 14.85
C ILE A 107 16.53 -3.07 14.39
N LYS A 108 17.30 -1.98 14.46
CA LYS A 108 16.88 -0.65 14.00
C LYS A 108 16.55 -0.64 12.50
N ALA A 109 17.33 -1.36 11.69
CA ALA A 109 17.07 -1.48 10.25
C ALA A 109 15.73 -2.20 9.98
N LEU A 110 15.44 -3.28 10.72
CA LEU A 110 14.16 -3.99 10.63
C LEU A 110 12.99 -3.11 11.09
N GLU A 111 13.16 -2.32 12.16
CA GLU A 111 12.16 -1.34 12.62
C GLU A 111 11.87 -0.27 11.56
N VAL A 112 12.90 0.26 10.90
CA VAL A 112 12.73 1.20 9.78
C VAL A 112 11.90 0.54 8.67
N LYS A 113 12.20 -0.70 8.29
CA LYS A 113 11.43 -1.42 7.26
C LYS A 113 9.98 -1.66 7.67
N ARG A 114 9.72 -2.06 8.92
CA ARG A 114 8.35 -2.19 9.45
C ARG A 114 7.58 -0.87 9.41
N ALA A 115 8.27 0.26 9.65
CA ALA A 115 7.65 1.57 9.53
C ALA A 115 7.35 1.97 8.06
N VAL A 116 8.18 1.54 7.10
CA VAL A 116 7.91 1.71 5.66
C VAL A 116 6.75 0.82 5.21
N LEU A 117 6.63 -0.38 5.76
CA LEU A 117 5.46 -1.24 5.55
C LEU A 117 4.19 -0.51 5.99
N ALA A 118 4.18 0.11 7.17
CA ALA A 118 3.06 0.93 7.64
C ALA A 118 2.76 2.12 6.72
N ASP A 119 3.79 2.83 6.22
CA ASP A 119 3.61 3.90 5.24
C ASP A 119 2.90 3.38 3.95
N ALA A 120 3.21 2.17 3.51
CA ALA A 120 2.57 1.55 2.34
C ALA A 120 1.11 1.15 2.62
N GLU A 121 0.81 0.64 3.82
CA GLU A 121 -0.55 0.31 4.25
C GLU A 121 -1.45 1.56 4.23
N ASP A 122 -0.94 2.65 4.78
CA ASP A 122 -1.67 3.91 4.91
C ASP A 122 -1.84 4.57 3.52
N ALA A 123 -0.85 4.48 2.65
CA ALA A 123 -0.96 4.98 1.27
C ALA A 123 -2.06 4.26 0.46
N VAL A 124 -2.22 2.96 0.64
CA VAL A 124 -3.32 2.20 0.02
C VAL A 124 -4.67 2.66 0.58
N ALA A 125 -4.79 2.79 1.91
CA ALA A 125 -6.02 3.25 2.56
C ALA A 125 -6.41 4.67 2.13
N ASP A 126 -5.45 5.59 2.09
CA ASP A 126 -5.65 6.96 1.64
C ASP A 126 -6.08 7.01 0.17
N THR A 127 -5.53 6.13 -0.67
CA THR A 127 -5.92 6.03 -2.08
C THR A 127 -7.37 5.57 -2.22
N VAL A 128 -7.79 4.55 -1.47
CA VAL A 128 -9.20 4.11 -1.45
C VAL A 128 -10.10 5.24 -0.95
N ALA A 129 -9.75 5.88 0.17
CA ALA A 129 -10.54 6.99 0.73
C ALA A 129 -10.65 8.18 -0.24
N ALA A 130 -9.59 8.48 -1.01
CA ALA A 130 -9.61 9.53 -2.02
C ALA A 130 -10.49 9.17 -3.21
N ILE A 131 -10.42 7.93 -3.71
CA ILE A 131 -11.22 7.46 -4.86
C ILE A 131 -12.71 7.48 -4.54
N PHE A 132 -13.10 7.02 -3.35
CA PHE A 132 -14.51 6.88 -2.96
C PHE A 132 -15.02 8.05 -2.11
N ARG A 133 -14.28 9.17 -2.03
CA ARG A 133 -14.72 10.34 -1.28
C ARG A 133 -16.05 10.85 -1.82
N GLY A 134 -17.09 10.81 -0.99
CA GLY A 134 -18.44 11.23 -1.38
C GLY A 134 -19.17 10.26 -2.31
N ASN A 135 -18.71 9.01 -2.42
CA ASN A 135 -19.33 7.95 -3.20
C ASN A 135 -19.73 6.79 -2.27
N ASP A 136 -21.00 6.40 -2.31
CA ASP A 136 -21.60 5.39 -1.42
C ASP A 136 -21.36 3.94 -1.87
N ARG A 137 -20.73 3.73 -3.04
CA ARG A 137 -20.40 2.39 -3.58
C ARG A 137 -19.51 1.56 -2.64
N VAL A 138 -18.68 2.23 -1.86
CA VAL A 138 -17.90 1.62 -0.77
C VAL A 138 -18.28 2.31 0.52
N MET A 139 -18.78 1.55 1.49
CA MET A 139 -19.00 2.05 2.85
C MET A 139 -17.64 2.28 3.52
N LEU A 140 -17.04 3.46 3.35
CA LEU A 140 -15.66 3.76 3.76
C LEU A 140 -15.39 3.50 5.25
N ASN A 141 -16.36 3.72 6.13
CA ASN A 141 -16.22 3.41 7.56
C ASN A 141 -16.03 1.90 7.76
N LEU A 142 -16.94 1.10 7.20
CA LEU A 142 -16.88 -0.36 7.26
C LEU A 142 -15.62 -0.91 6.57
N TRP A 143 -15.21 -0.30 5.45
CA TRP A 143 -13.98 -0.67 4.76
C TRP A 143 -12.74 -0.39 5.62
N THR A 144 -12.70 0.75 6.31
CA THR A 144 -11.61 1.10 7.24
C THR A 144 -11.52 0.11 8.40
N ASP A 145 -12.67 -0.35 8.92
CA ASP A 145 -12.72 -1.37 9.96
C ASP A 145 -12.12 -2.70 9.45
N TRP A 146 -12.53 -3.16 8.26
CA TRP A 146 -11.96 -4.36 7.63
C TRP A 146 -10.46 -4.24 7.36
N TRP A 147 -10.00 -3.07 6.90
CA TRP A 147 -8.59 -2.81 6.69
C TRP A 147 -7.80 -2.88 8.00
N SER A 148 -8.35 -2.30 9.07
CA SER A 148 -7.74 -2.34 10.41
C SER A 148 -7.69 -3.76 10.98
N GLU A 149 -8.76 -4.54 10.80
CA GLU A 149 -8.79 -5.96 11.16
C GLU A 149 -7.74 -6.77 10.39
N ALA A 150 -7.57 -6.50 9.11
CA ALA A 150 -6.53 -7.13 8.29
C ALA A 150 -5.12 -6.79 8.77
N LYS A 151 -4.85 -5.51 9.10
CA LYS A 151 -3.58 -5.07 9.70
C LYS A 151 -3.31 -5.76 11.03
N ALA A 152 -4.35 -5.96 11.85
CA ALA A 152 -4.23 -6.63 13.15
C ALA A 152 -3.78 -8.10 13.04
N VAL A 153 -3.94 -8.76 11.89
CA VAL A 153 -3.42 -10.13 11.66
C VAL A 153 -1.91 -10.16 11.81
N ARG A 154 -1.20 -9.09 11.44
CA ARG A 154 0.26 -8.97 11.59
C ARG A 154 0.73 -9.15 13.04
N ASP A 155 -0.08 -8.67 14.00
CA ASP A 155 0.30 -8.58 15.40
C ASP A 155 -0.25 -9.76 16.23
N ARG A 156 -0.98 -10.69 15.62
CA ARG A 156 -1.54 -11.87 16.29
C ARG A 156 -0.49 -12.98 16.41
N PRO A 157 -0.41 -13.67 17.57
CA PRO A 157 0.41 -14.88 17.70
C PRO A 157 -0.11 -15.99 16.77
N PRO A 158 0.76 -16.93 16.37
CA PRO A 158 0.33 -18.03 15.51
C PRO A 158 -0.62 -18.92 16.31
N GLN A 159 -1.70 -19.39 15.68
CA GLN A 159 -2.57 -20.42 16.25
C GLN A 159 -2.05 -21.81 15.93
#